data_AF-A0A1C7GL28-F1
#
_entry.id   AF-A0A1C7GL28-F1
#
_cell.length_a   1.000
_cell.length_b   1.000
_cell.length_c   1.000
_cell.angle_alpha   90.00
_cell.angle_beta   90.00
_cell.angle_gamma   90.00
#
_symmetry.space_group_name_H-M   'P 1'
#
loop_
_entity.id
_entity.type
_entity.pdbx_description
1 polymer ?
#
loop_
_entity_poly.entity_id
_entity_poly.type
_entity_poly.pdbx_seq_one_letter_code
_entity_poly.pdbx_strand_id
1 'polypeptide(L)'
;MKKKALLIFTLIFWMVAACTFLSMKVEQEMIPQVTAVEPDRGVGWDKDPTLPADCIIEDENGQHVYSIYEGTGWEAGTRAAEVSGWFQMEDKIMLSNSWGDFVQYSSKPLREGELLEVLRGGDKVEDRWLAVFPEGLELELNWDGAELPKGVSVEEWNQNAVQLHIDDDLAPFMQGRAKSRVPNLAGATVYSFNDMYQLLDNFTAFGLLLGILTLVLVLWICSCVFSRKARRNRWALIVNLALGLALLICVPLVLDSIDLPSSLLPRERITDFGAIAGAMDQFFGALKGFAPQAEAAGGLSAALPESEAGQAIIMAKNDVLVRPVLYAVLGALLGGVIALAEYVALWNANRPRLTKGRRYN
;
A
#
# COMPACT_ATOMS: atom_id res chain seq x y z
N MET A 1 -11.86 16.79 39.20
CA MET A 1 -12.42 16.74 37.83
C MET A 1 -11.52 17.42 36.80
N LYS A 2 -11.12 18.69 36.99
CA LYS A 2 -10.29 19.47 36.03
C LYS A 2 -9.03 18.76 35.48
N LYS A 3 -8.29 18.01 36.32
CA LYS A 3 -7.03 17.33 35.90
C LYS A 3 -7.23 16.11 35.01
N LYS A 4 -8.32 15.35 35.23
CA LYS A 4 -8.65 14.19 34.38
C LYS A 4 -9.16 14.64 33.01
N ALA A 5 -9.97 15.70 33.00
CA ALA A 5 -10.46 16.31 31.75
C ALA A 5 -9.30 16.81 30.87
N LEU A 6 -8.28 17.43 31.47
CA LEU A 6 -7.09 17.89 30.73
C LEU A 6 -6.32 16.72 30.08
N LEU A 7 -6.14 15.60 30.79
CA LEU A 7 -5.46 14.42 30.24
C LEU A 7 -6.24 13.71 29.11
N ILE A 8 -7.57 13.73 29.19
CA ILE A 8 -8.41 13.23 28.11
C ILE A 8 -8.28 14.16 26.89
N PHE A 9 -8.32 15.48 27.11
CA PHE A 9 -8.18 16.46 26.03
C PHE A 9 -6.81 16.37 25.34
N THR A 10 -5.73 16.14 26.08
CA THR A 10 -4.40 15.95 25.48
C THR A 10 -4.30 14.70 24.63
N LEU A 11 -4.96 13.59 25.02
CA LEU A 11 -5.00 12.38 24.19
C LEU A 11 -5.80 12.61 22.92
N ILE A 12 -6.97 13.26 23.04
CA ILE A 12 -7.80 13.59 21.88
C ILE A 12 -7.01 14.46 20.90
N PHE A 13 -6.33 15.49 21.39
CA PHE A 13 -5.49 16.35 20.55
C PHE A 13 -4.37 15.58 19.86
N TRP A 14 -3.69 14.69 20.59
CA TRP A 14 -2.66 13.82 20.02
C TRP A 14 -3.23 12.91 18.93
N MET A 15 -4.38 12.28 19.17
CA MET A 15 -5.04 11.39 18.21
C MET A 15 -5.49 12.15 16.97
N VAL A 16 -6.07 13.35 17.12
CA VAL A 16 -6.46 14.20 15.99
C VAL A 16 -5.24 14.54 15.14
N ALA A 17 -4.12 14.96 15.75
CA ALA A 17 -2.90 15.27 15.01
C ALA A 17 -2.34 14.05 14.27
N ALA A 18 -2.28 12.88 14.92
CA ALA A 18 -1.85 11.64 14.28
C ALA A 18 -2.77 11.25 13.10
N CYS A 19 -4.09 11.39 13.27
CA CYS A 19 -5.07 11.16 12.22
C CYS A 19 -4.94 12.16 11.06
N THR A 20 -4.57 13.42 11.32
CA THR A 20 -4.28 14.40 10.26
C THR A 20 -3.11 13.94 9.40
N PHE A 21 -1.99 13.53 10.00
CA PHE A 21 -0.85 13.01 9.23
C PHE A 21 -1.21 11.76 8.44
N LEU A 22 -1.93 10.82 9.06
CA LEU A 22 -2.41 9.62 8.39
C LEU A 22 -3.31 9.98 7.20
N SER A 23 -4.25 10.90 7.38
CA SER A 23 -5.18 11.33 6.33
C SER A 23 -4.44 11.97 5.15
N MET A 24 -3.42 12.79 5.42
CA MET A 24 -2.60 13.40 4.37
C MET A 24 -1.84 12.36 3.55
N LYS A 25 -1.20 11.39 4.23
CA LYS A 25 -0.47 10.31 3.54
C LYS A 25 -1.42 9.42 2.74
N VAL A 26 -2.59 9.08 3.30
CA VAL A 26 -3.62 8.32 2.58
C VAL A 26 -4.07 9.04 1.31
N GLU A 27 -4.28 10.35 1.37
CA GLU A 27 -4.67 11.15 0.21
C GLU A 27 -3.59 11.12 -0.88
N GLN A 28 -2.32 11.24 -0.49
CA GLN A 28 -1.17 11.16 -1.42
C GLN A 28 -1.05 9.80 -2.10
N GLU A 29 -1.08 8.70 -1.33
CA GLU A 29 -0.98 7.33 -1.86
C GLU A 29 -2.20 6.95 -2.72
N MET A 30 -3.33 7.61 -2.50
CA MET A 30 -4.55 7.39 -3.28
C MET A 30 -4.59 8.18 -4.59
N ILE A 31 -3.57 8.95 -4.95
CA ILE A 31 -3.52 9.58 -6.28
C ILE A 31 -3.12 8.50 -7.31
N PRO A 32 -3.98 8.19 -8.32
CA PRO A 32 -3.61 7.30 -9.41
C PRO A 32 -2.42 7.85 -10.20
N GLN A 33 -1.52 6.95 -10.57
CA GLN A 33 -0.41 7.24 -11.47
C GLN A 33 -0.79 6.79 -12.87
N VAL A 34 -0.63 7.69 -13.84
CA VAL A 34 -1.06 7.46 -15.22
C VAL A 34 0.03 7.77 -16.21
N THR A 35 -0.03 7.12 -17.36
CA THR A 35 0.74 7.51 -18.55
C THR A 35 -0.19 8.16 -19.56
N ALA A 36 0.31 9.22 -20.17
CA ALA A 36 -0.45 10.05 -21.10
C ALA A 36 0.00 9.82 -22.54
N VAL A 37 -0.95 9.89 -23.47
CA VAL A 37 -0.70 9.83 -24.91
C VAL A 37 -1.47 10.94 -25.63
N GLU A 38 -0.83 11.57 -26.61
CA GLU A 38 -1.50 12.50 -27.50
C GLU A 38 -2.21 11.74 -28.65
N PRO A 39 -3.43 12.14 -29.05
CA PRO A 39 -4.14 11.50 -30.15
C PRO A 39 -3.43 11.73 -31.49
N ASP A 40 -3.29 10.67 -32.28
CA ASP A 40 -2.78 10.77 -33.64
C ASP A 40 -3.86 11.38 -34.53
N ARG A 41 -3.59 12.59 -35.02
CA ARG A 41 -4.50 13.36 -35.88
C ARG A 41 -4.26 13.12 -37.37
N GLY A 42 -3.25 12.33 -37.72
CA GLY A 42 -2.82 12.15 -39.10
C GLY A 42 -2.45 13.47 -39.79
N VAL A 43 -2.16 13.39 -41.10
CA VAL A 43 -1.88 14.57 -41.93
C VAL A 43 -3.17 14.97 -42.67
N GLY A 44 -3.88 15.98 -42.16
CA GLY A 44 -5.08 16.55 -42.80
C GLY A 44 -6.06 17.17 -41.78
N TRP A 45 -6.77 18.23 -42.17
CA TRP A 45 -7.70 18.96 -41.29
C TRP A 45 -9.04 18.24 -41.05
N ASP A 46 -9.36 17.21 -41.86
CA ASP A 46 -10.64 16.48 -41.87
C ASP A 46 -10.52 15.03 -41.36
N LYS A 47 -9.43 14.68 -40.66
CA LYS A 47 -9.28 13.34 -40.09
C LYS A 47 -9.66 13.34 -38.62
N ASP A 48 -10.56 12.43 -38.27
CA ASP A 48 -10.93 12.19 -36.88
C ASP A 48 -9.69 11.71 -36.09
N PRO A 49 -9.41 12.32 -34.93
CA PRO A 49 -8.30 11.90 -34.08
C PRO A 49 -8.44 10.44 -33.63
N THR A 50 -7.31 9.73 -33.62
CA THR A 50 -7.26 8.31 -33.24
C THR A 50 -6.36 8.09 -32.02
N LEU A 51 -6.77 7.18 -31.15
CA LEU A 51 -5.98 6.68 -30.02
C LEU A 51 -5.71 5.18 -30.16
N PRO A 52 -4.65 4.66 -29.53
CA PRO A 52 -4.48 3.21 -29.35
C PRO A 52 -5.65 2.59 -28.59
N ALA A 53 -6.04 1.36 -28.95
CA ALA A 53 -7.06 0.60 -28.20
C ALA A 53 -6.70 0.41 -26.72
N ASP A 54 -5.41 0.43 -26.39
CA ASP A 54 -4.90 0.35 -25.02
C ASP A 54 -5.38 1.48 -24.09
N CYS A 55 -5.92 2.58 -24.64
CA CYS A 55 -6.50 3.67 -23.84
C CYS A 55 -7.90 3.36 -23.29
N ILE A 56 -8.49 2.22 -23.68
CA ILE A 56 -9.74 1.74 -23.10
C ILE A 56 -9.43 1.14 -21.73
N ILE A 57 -9.97 1.76 -20.68
CA ILE A 57 -9.91 1.25 -19.32
C ILE A 57 -11.22 0.51 -19.05
N GLU A 58 -11.12 -0.79 -18.83
CA GLU A 58 -12.26 -1.64 -18.46
C GLU A 58 -12.42 -1.68 -16.94
N ASP A 59 -13.64 -1.43 -16.48
CA ASP A 59 -14.03 -1.60 -15.08
C ASP A 59 -15.38 -2.33 -14.95
N GLU A 60 -15.89 -2.46 -13.73
CA GLU A 60 -17.18 -3.13 -13.46
C GLU A 60 -18.40 -2.45 -14.12
N ASN A 61 -18.30 -1.16 -14.46
CA ASN A 61 -19.36 -0.35 -15.08
C ASN A 61 -19.27 -0.33 -16.61
N GLY A 62 -18.14 -0.77 -17.18
CA GLY A 62 -17.96 -0.94 -18.62
C GLY A 62 -16.60 -0.49 -19.11
N GLN A 63 -16.56 -0.06 -20.36
CA GLN A 63 -15.37 0.46 -21.00
C GLN A 63 -15.39 1.98 -20.93
N HIS A 64 -14.27 2.58 -20.54
CA HIS A 64 -14.15 4.02 -20.31
C HIS A 64 -12.89 4.58 -20.98
N VAL A 65 -12.97 5.82 -21.45
CA VAL A 65 -11.84 6.57 -22.01
C VAL A 65 -11.74 7.91 -21.28
N TYR A 66 -10.55 8.24 -20.79
CA TYR A 66 -10.31 9.45 -19.99
C TYR A 66 -9.36 10.41 -20.69
N SER A 67 -9.75 11.68 -20.74
CA SER A 67 -8.87 12.80 -21.10
C SER A 67 -8.28 13.46 -19.85
N ILE A 68 -7.15 14.12 -20.02
CA ILE A 68 -6.45 14.82 -18.95
C ILE A 68 -6.72 16.32 -19.09
N TYR A 69 -7.16 16.95 -18.00
CA TYR A 69 -7.39 18.40 -17.93
C TYR A 69 -6.76 19.00 -16.67
N GLU A 70 -6.43 20.29 -16.71
CA GLU A 70 -5.97 21.02 -15.53
C GLU A 70 -7.17 21.71 -14.86
N GLY A 71 -7.51 21.25 -13.65
CA GLY A 71 -8.59 21.83 -12.88
C GLY A 71 -8.17 23.14 -12.18
N THR A 72 -9.15 23.94 -11.75
CA THR A 72 -8.91 25.25 -11.14
C THR A 72 -9.67 25.42 -9.81
N GLY A 73 -9.16 26.28 -8.93
CA GLY A 73 -9.81 26.57 -7.64
C GLY A 73 -9.85 25.36 -6.70
N TRP A 74 -11.06 24.92 -6.33
CA TRP A 74 -11.27 23.74 -5.49
C TRP A 74 -10.96 22.41 -6.20
N GLU A 75 -10.86 22.45 -7.54
CA GLU A 75 -10.44 21.32 -8.37
C GLU A 75 -8.99 21.48 -8.86
N ALA A 76 -8.14 22.26 -8.18
CA ALA A 76 -6.77 22.47 -8.62
C ALA A 76 -6.00 21.15 -8.84
N GLY A 77 -5.15 21.14 -9.88
CA GLY A 77 -4.30 20.02 -10.27
C GLY A 77 -4.78 19.29 -11.51
N THR A 78 -3.93 18.38 -11.99
CA THR A 78 -4.18 17.58 -13.19
C THR A 78 -5.21 16.47 -12.88
N ARG A 79 -6.26 16.36 -13.70
CA ARG A 79 -7.43 15.52 -13.43
C ARG A 79 -7.90 14.72 -14.64
N ALA A 80 -8.63 13.63 -14.37
CA ALA A 80 -9.30 12.80 -15.38
C ALA A 80 -10.69 13.35 -15.72
N ALA A 81 -11.02 13.51 -17.00
CA ALA A 81 -12.39 13.73 -17.48
C ALA A 81 -12.82 12.55 -18.34
N GLU A 82 -14.01 12.01 -18.09
CA GLU A 82 -14.55 10.93 -18.92
C GLU A 82 -15.01 11.49 -20.26
N VAL A 83 -14.61 10.83 -21.34
CA VAL A 83 -14.95 11.24 -22.71
C VAL A 83 -16.08 10.37 -23.24
N SER A 84 -17.11 11.03 -23.79
CA SER A 84 -18.22 10.39 -24.48
C SER A 84 -18.08 10.51 -26.00
N GLY A 85 -18.75 9.63 -26.76
CA GLY A 85 -18.77 9.70 -28.23
C GLY A 85 -17.47 9.22 -28.88
N TRP A 86 -16.89 8.16 -28.33
CA TRP A 86 -15.79 7.41 -28.92
C TRP A 86 -16.30 6.07 -29.49
N PHE A 87 -15.61 5.55 -30.50
CA PHE A 87 -15.92 4.25 -31.09
C PHE A 87 -14.64 3.44 -31.27
N GLN A 88 -14.67 2.17 -30.86
CA GLN A 88 -13.57 1.24 -31.08
C GLN A 88 -13.62 0.70 -32.51
N MET A 89 -12.48 0.78 -33.22
CA MET A 89 -12.23 0.16 -34.52
C MET A 89 -11.00 -0.72 -34.42
N GLU A 90 -11.20 -2.04 -34.38
CA GLU A 90 -10.13 -3.06 -34.29
C GLU A 90 -9.05 -2.71 -33.24
N ASP A 91 -7.95 -2.10 -33.69
CA ASP A 91 -6.74 -1.73 -32.97
C ASP A 91 -6.69 -0.26 -32.49
N LYS A 92 -7.72 0.54 -32.78
CA LYS A 92 -7.75 1.99 -32.49
C LYS A 92 -9.11 2.47 -31.98
N ILE A 93 -9.09 3.61 -31.32
CA ILE A 93 -10.27 4.35 -30.89
C ILE A 93 -10.40 5.59 -31.77
N MET A 94 -11.55 5.80 -32.38
CA MET A 94 -11.88 7.05 -33.07
C MET A 94 -12.62 7.99 -32.13
N LEU A 95 -12.19 9.25 -32.12
CA LEU A 95 -12.75 10.31 -31.30
C LEU A 95 -13.47 11.32 -32.21
N SER A 96 -14.69 11.69 -31.82
CA SER A 96 -15.51 12.64 -32.58
C SER A 96 -14.96 14.09 -32.54
N ASN A 97 -14.35 14.50 -31.42
CA ASN A 97 -13.60 15.75 -31.30
C ASN A 97 -12.76 15.72 -30.02
N SER A 98 -11.43 15.72 -30.13
CA SER A 98 -10.56 15.60 -28.95
C SER A 98 -9.32 16.49 -29.01
N TRP A 99 -9.11 17.23 -27.92
CA TRP A 99 -7.95 18.08 -27.70
C TRP A 99 -7.33 17.77 -26.34
N GLY A 100 -6.01 17.74 -26.30
CA GLY A 100 -5.24 17.44 -25.09
C GLY A 100 -4.78 15.99 -25.03
N ASP A 101 -4.22 15.64 -23.88
CA ASP A 101 -3.65 14.35 -23.58
C ASP A 101 -4.72 13.38 -23.07
N PHE A 102 -4.54 12.09 -23.35
CA PHE A 102 -5.43 11.02 -22.92
C PHE A 102 -4.68 10.03 -22.04
N VAL A 103 -5.39 9.40 -21.11
CA VAL A 103 -4.82 8.34 -20.29
C VAL A 103 -4.68 7.08 -21.15
N GLN A 104 -3.45 6.55 -21.24
CA GLN A 104 -3.18 5.28 -21.89
C GLN A 104 -3.18 4.13 -20.88
N TYR A 105 -2.36 4.24 -19.83
CA TYR A 105 -2.32 3.25 -18.75
C TYR A 105 -2.50 3.94 -17.40
N SER A 106 -3.17 3.24 -16.49
CA SER A 106 -3.35 3.66 -15.11
C SER A 106 -2.87 2.56 -14.16
N SER A 107 -2.33 2.95 -13.01
CA SER A 107 -2.01 2.00 -11.94
C SER A 107 -3.28 1.42 -11.31
N LYS A 108 -4.39 2.17 -11.25
CA LYS A 108 -5.67 1.70 -10.71
C LYS A 108 -6.88 2.25 -11.49
N PRO A 109 -8.09 1.68 -11.34
CA PRO A 109 -9.28 2.17 -12.04
C PRO A 109 -9.58 3.65 -11.69
N LEU A 110 -9.87 4.46 -12.70
CA LEU A 110 -10.04 5.92 -12.58
C LEU A 110 -11.50 6.34 -12.39
N ARG A 111 -11.71 7.61 -12.06
CA ARG A 111 -13.03 8.27 -11.98
C ARG A 111 -13.00 9.63 -12.64
N GLU A 112 -14.17 10.08 -13.09
CA GLU A 112 -14.35 11.46 -13.53
C GLU A 112 -14.02 12.44 -12.39
N GLY A 113 -13.22 13.45 -12.70
CA GLY A 113 -12.77 14.50 -11.79
C GLY A 113 -11.67 14.08 -10.82
N GLU A 114 -11.15 12.85 -10.89
CA GLU A 114 -10.10 12.37 -10.00
C GLU A 114 -8.75 13.06 -10.27
N LEU A 115 -8.02 13.41 -9.22
CA LEU A 115 -6.67 13.99 -9.31
C LEU A 115 -5.70 12.91 -9.80
N LEU A 116 -4.79 13.24 -10.70
CA LEU A 116 -3.86 12.30 -11.34
C LEU A 116 -2.41 12.74 -11.16
N GLU A 117 -1.51 11.77 -11.08
CA GLU A 117 -0.08 11.97 -11.28
C GLU A 117 0.33 11.45 -12.66
N VAL A 118 0.69 12.36 -13.58
CA VAL A 118 1.09 12.00 -14.94
C VAL A 118 2.59 11.69 -15.01
N LEU A 119 2.91 10.44 -15.31
CA LEU A 119 4.28 9.95 -15.45
C LEU A 119 4.77 10.12 -16.89
N ARG A 120 5.89 10.83 -17.03
CA ARG A 120 6.58 11.03 -18.31
C ARG A 120 7.79 10.11 -18.39
N GLY A 121 7.53 8.81 -18.50
CA GLY A 121 8.54 7.76 -18.47
C GLY A 121 8.61 7.05 -17.12
N GLY A 122 9.47 6.03 -17.06
CA GLY A 122 9.70 5.21 -15.88
C GLY A 122 11.08 4.59 -15.92
N ASP A 123 11.58 4.19 -14.75
CA ASP A 123 12.82 3.45 -14.67
C ASP A 123 12.61 2.03 -15.15
N LYS A 124 13.58 1.52 -15.92
CA LYS A 124 13.58 0.12 -16.36
C LYS A 124 14.09 -0.76 -15.22
N VAL A 125 13.24 -1.64 -14.73
CA VAL A 125 13.50 -2.55 -13.62
C VAL A 125 13.14 -3.96 -14.03
N GLU A 126 13.95 -4.94 -13.58
CA GLU A 126 13.61 -6.35 -13.69
C GLU A 126 12.39 -6.64 -12.81
N ASP A 127 11.40 -7.35 -13.33
CA ASP A 127 10.22 -7.74 -12.58
C ASP A 127 9.76 -9.15 -12.94
N ARG A 128 8.91 -9.72 -12.08
CA ARG A 128 8.18 -10.95 -12.35
C ARG A 128 6.70 -10.65 -12.24
N TRP A 129 5.94 -11.18 -13.18
CA TRP A 129 4.50 -11.02 -13.19
C TRP A 129 3.82 -12.35 -12.91
N LEU A 130 2.80 -12.33 -12.07
CA LEU A 130 1.86 -13.43 -11.90
C LEU A 130 0.54 -13.05 -12.55
N ALA A 131 0.19 -13.71 -13.64
CA ALA A 131 -1.12 -13.56 -14.25
C ALA A 131 -2.03 -14.70 -13.78
N VAL A 132 -3.17 -14.34 -13.20
CA VAL A 132 -4.18 -15.26 -12.67
C VAL A 132 -5.44 -15.15 -13.51
N PHE A 133 -5.90 -16.26 -14.05
CA PHE A 133 -7.10 -16.32 -14.88
C PHE A 133 -8.34 -16.59 -14.01
N PRO A 134 -9.48 -15.97 -14.32
CA PRO A 134 -10.72 -16.20 -13.57
C PRO A 134 -11.21 -17.65 -13.75
N GLU A 135 -11.92 -18.16 -12.74
CA GLU A 135 -12.48 -19.52 -12.78
C GLU A 135 -13.41 -19.71 -13.98
N GLY A 136 -13.18 -20.76 -14.76
CA GLY A 136 -13.94 -21.07 -15.98
C GLY A 136 -13.31 -20.53 -17.27
N LEU A 137 -12.25 -19.72 -17.17
CA LEU A 137 -11.39 -19.37 -18.30
C LEU A 137 -10.09 -20.20 -18.19
N GLU A 138 -10.16 -21.47 -18.59
CA GLU A 138 -8.98 -22.33 -18.58
C GLU A 138 -7.93 -21.80 -19.57
N LEU A 139 -6.66 -21.89 -19.20
CA LEU A 139 -5.55 -21.62 -20.10
C LEU A 139 -5.55 -22.61 -21.26
N GLU A 140 -6.17 -22.24 -22.38
CA GLU A 140 -6.13 -23.02 -23.62
C GLU A 140 -4.74 -22.96 -24.30
N LEU A 141 -3.92 -21.99 -23.91
CA LEU A 141 -2.64 -21.71 -24.55
C LEU A 141 -1.51 -22.56 -23.94
N ASN A 142 -0.79 -23.29 -24.79
CA ASN A 142 0.45 -23.95 -24.38
C ASN A 142 1.61 -22.94 -24.35
N TRP A 143 2.11 -22.65 -23.15
CA TRP A 143 3.17 -21.66 -22.94
C TRP A 143 4.57 -22.14 -23.36
N ASP A 144 4.79 -23.46 -23.47
CA ASP A 144 6.10 -24.03 -23.82
C ASP A 144 6.54 -23.73 -25.27
N GLY A 145 5.64 -23.20 -26.10
CA GLY A 145 5.90 -22.82 -27.49
C GLY A 145 5.30 -21.48 -27.91
N ALA A 146 4.86 -20.66 -26.96
CA ALA A 146 4.28 -19.36 -27.25
C ALA A 146 5.34 -18.38 -27.76
N GLU A 147 5.04 -17.64 -28.84
CA GLU A 147 5.88 -16.54 -29.30
C GLU A 147 5.74 -15.37 -28.30
N LEU A 148 6.69 -15.28 -27.38
CA LEU A 148 6.73 -14.21 -26.39
C LEU A 148 7.49 -12.98 -26.91
N PRO A 149 7.10 -11.77 -26.49
CA PRO A 149 7.88 -10.56 -26.75
C PRO A 149 9.30 -10.67 -26.21
N LYS A 150 10.22 -9.89 -26.78
CA LYS A 150 11.61 -9.83 -26.30
C LYS A 150 11.66 -9.42 -24.82
N GLY A 151 12.52 -10.10 -24.07
CA GLY A 151 12.72 -9.88 -22.64
C GLY A 151 11.59 -10.41 -21.75
N VAL A 152 10.72 -11.28 -22.27
CA VAL A 152 9.70 -11.99 -21.51
C VAL A 152 9.94 -13.48 -21.61
N SER A 153 9.99 -14.16 -20.47
CA SER A 153 10.11 -15.62 -20.40
C SER A 153 9.13 -16.21 -19.39
N VAL A 154 8.70 -17.45 -19.61
CA VAL A 154 7.82 -18.17 -18.68
C VAL A 154 8.70 -18.91 -17.69
N GLU A 155 8.47 -18.69 -16.39
CA GLU A 155 9.15 -19.45 -15.34
C GLU A 155 8.33 -20.67 -14.94
N GLU A 156 7.02 -20.51 -14.73
CA GLU A 156 6.13 -21.57 -14.25
C GLU A 156 4.70 -21.31 -14.72
N TRP A 157 3.93 -22.35 -15.01
CA TRP A 157 2.54 -22.21 -15.44
C TRP A 157 1.69 -23.42 -15.04
N ASN A 158 0.40 -23.19 -14.85
CA ASN A 158 -0.61 -24.23 -14.59
C ASN A 158 -1.91 -23.87 -15.33
N GLN A 159 -3.02 -24.55 -15.02
CA GLN A 159 -4.30 -24.33 -15.71
C GLN A 159 -4.93 -22.94 -15.48
N ASN A 160 -4.57 -22.27 -14.38
CA ASN A 160 -5.26 -21.06 -13.90
C ASN A 160 -4.31 -19.87 -13.69
N ALA A 161 -3.00 -20.06 -13.82
CA ALA A 161 -2.01 -19.03 -13.59
C ALA A 161 -0.73 -19.26 -14.39
N VAL A 162 -0.05 -18.17 -14.73
CA VAL A 162 1.28 -18.16 -15.35
C VAL A 162 2.17 -17.15 -14.66
N GLN A 163 3.41 -17.56 -14.40
CA GLN A 163 4.47 -16.72 -13.87
C GLN A 163 5.45 -16.38 -15.00
N LEU A 164 5.62 -15.08 -15.24
CA LEU A 164 6.47 -14.53 -16.28
C LEU A 164 7.63 -13.76 -15.63
N HIS A 165 8.80 -13.84 -16.25
CA HIS A 165 9.97 -13.04 -15.94
C HIS A 165 10.17 -11.97 -17.03
N ILE A 166 10.43 -10.73 -16.60
CA ILE A 166 10.51 -9.55 -17.45
C ILE A 166 11.82 -8.82 -17.15
N ASP A 167 12.68 -8.73 -18.17
CA ASP A 167 14.02 -8.13 -18.02
C ASP A 167 13.98 -6.60 -17.83
N ASP A 168 12.98 -5.95 -18.45
CA ASP A 168 12.94 -4.49 -18.59
C ASP A 168 11.51 -3.91 -18.47
N ASP A 169 10.86 -4.12 -17.33
CA ASP A 169 9.59 -3.47 -17.04
C ASP A 169 9.78 -2.00 -16.65
N LEU A 170 8.78 -1.17 -16.90
CA LEU A 170 8.79 0.24 -16.51
C LEU A 170 8.06 0.40 -15.17
N ALA A 171 8.79 0.82 -14.14
CA ALA A 171 8.17 1.19 -12.86
C ALA A 171 7.47 2.57 -12.98
N PRO A 172 6.30 2.76 -12.37
CA PRO A 172 5.52 1.79 -11.60
C PRO A 172 4.73 0.83 -12.49
N PHE A 173 4.44 -0.35 -11.97
CA PHE A 173 3.70 -1.39 -12.68
C PHE A 173 2.25 -0.94 -12.97
N MET A 174 1.80 -1.23 -14.19
CA MET A 174 0.44 -0.93 -14.64
C MET A 174 -0.11 -2.13 -15.39
N GLN A 175 -1.25 -2.66 -14.92
CA GLN A 175 -1.82 -3.89 -15.47
C GLN A 175 -2.17 -3.76 -16.97
N GLY A 176 -2.73 -2.61 -17.39
CA GLY A 176 -3.05 -2.37 -18.80
C GLY A 176 -1.80 -2.44 -19.70
N ARG A 177 -0.65 -1.97 -19.22
CA ARG A 177 0.63 -2.06 -19.93
C ARG A 177 1.11 -3.50 -20.07
N ALA A 178 0.99 -4.28 -18.99
CA ALA A 178 1.35 -5.70 -19.02
C ALA A 178 0.48 -6.48 -20.03
N LYS A 179 -0.82 -6.21 -20.07
CA LYS A 179 -1.77 -6.80 -21.03
C LYS A 179 -1.50 -6.39 -22.48
N SER A 180 -1.14 -5.13 -22.72
CA SER A 180 -0.74 -4.65 -24.06
C SER A 180 0.57 -5.31 -24.53
N ARG A 181 1.55 -5.47 -23.62
CA ARG A 181 2.83 -6.14 -23.93
C ARG A 181 2.63 -7.63 -24.24
N VAL A 182 1.78 -8.32 -23.49
CA VAL A 182 1.47 -9.74 -23.69
C VAL A 182 -0.04 -9.91 -23.88
N PRO A 183 -0.54 -9.84 -25.13
CA PRO A 183 -1.99 -9.89 -25.41
C PRO A 183 -2.71 -11.13 -24.88
N ASN A 184 -1.97 -12.24 -24.71
CA ASN A 184 -2.47 -13.48 -24.12
C ASN A 184 -2.95 -13.31 -22.66
N LEU A 185 -2.62 -12.18 -22.01
CA LEU A 185 -3.04 -11.84 -20.65
C LEU A 185 -4.31 -10.98 -20.58
N ALA A 186 -4.96 -10.65 -21.71
CA ALA A 186 -6.09 -9.72 -21.74
C ALA A 186 -7.20 -10.05 -20.72
N GLY A 187 -7.54 -11.34 -20.59
CA GLY A 187 -8.54 -11.85 -19.64
C GLY A 187 -8.03 -12.18 -18.24
N ALA A 188 -6.73 -12.01 -17.97
CA ALA A 188 -6.12 -12.32 -16.67
C ALA A 188 -6.01 -11.09 -15.76
N THR A 189 -5.98 -11.33 -14.46
CA THR A 189 -5.52 -10.34 -13.48
C THR A 189 -4.02 -10.51 -13.31
N VAL A 190 -3.24 -9.52 -13.73
CA VAL A 190 -1.77 -9.52 -13.64
C VAL A 190 -1.33 -8.76 -12.40
N TYR A 191 -0.42 -9.36 -11.64
CA TYR A 191 0.22 -8.81 -10.45
C TYR A 191 1.73 -8.75 -10.62
N SER A 192 2.36 -7.67 -10.15
CA SER A 192 3.81 -7.56 -10.06
C SER A 192 4.34 -8.14 -8.75
N PHE A 193 5.45 -8.88 -8.83
CA PHE A 193 6.16 -9.35 -7.65
C PHE A 193 6.84 -8.20 -6.91
N ASN A 194 7.42 -7.23 -7.63
CA ASN A 194 8.02 -6.05 -7.02
C ASN A 194 6.99 -5.27 -6.20
N ASP A 195 5.81 -5.00 -6.77
CA ASP A 195 4.71 -4.35 -6.04
C ASP A 195 4.27 -5.19 -4.83
N MET A 196 4.16 -6.51 -4.97
CA MET A 196 3.80 -7.39 -3.85
C MET A 196 4.85 -7.39 -2.75
N TYR A 197 6.15 -7.39 -3.07
CA TYR A 197 7.22 -7.23 -2.09
C TYR A 197 7.16 -5.87 -1.39
N GLN A 198 6.93 -4.80 -2.15
CA GLN A 198 6.76 -3.47 -1.59
C GLN A 198 5.57 -3.42 -0.61
N LEU A 199 4.44 -4.03 -0.97
CA LEU A 199 3.30 -4.17 -0.06
C LEU A 199 3.67 -4.94 1.21
N LEU A 200 4.38 -6.06 1.08
CA LEU A 200 4.84 -6.85 2.22
C LEU A 200 5.75 -6.01 3.13
N ASP A 201 6.76 -5.33 2.59
CA ASP A 201 7.69 -4.53 3.38
C ASP A 201 6.99 -3.42 4.19
N ASN A 202 5.93 -2.83 3.64
CA ASN A 202 5.09 -1.84 4.32
C ASN A 202 4.39 -2.37 5.58
N PHE A 203 4.16 -3.68 5.74
CA PHE A 203 3.64 -4.24 7.00
C PHE A 203 4.59 -3.97 8.18
N THR A 204 5.89 -3.85 7.93
CA THR A 204 6.86 -3.46 8.96
C THR A 204 6.57 -2.05 9.46
N ALA A 205 6.35 -1.10 8.55
CA ALA A 205 6.01 0.29 8.88
C ALA A 205 4.65 0.40 9.56
N PHE A 206 3.61 -0.32 9.08
CA PHE A 206 2.32 -0.42 9.77
C PHE A 206 2.47 -0.98 11.19
N GLY A 207 3.35 -1.96 11.37
CA GLY A 207 3.69 -2.48 12.67
C GLY A 207 4.32 -1.44 13.60
N LEU A 208 5.27 -0.64 13.10
CA LEU A 208 5.86 0.45 13.86
C LEU A 208 4.82 1.50 14.26
N LEU A 209 3.92 1.89 13.35
CA LEU A 209 2.81 2.80 13.67
C LEU A 209 1.91 2.21 14.77
N LEU A 210 1.54 0.94 14.65
CA LEU A 210 0.74 0.25 15.66
C LEU A 210 1.46 0.19 17.02
N GLY A 211 2.77 -0.07 17.01
CA GLY A 211 3.62 -0.04 18.21
C GLY A 211 3.71 1.35 18.86
N ILE A 212 3.80 2.42 18.07
CA ILE A 212 3.76 3.80 18.57
C ILE A 212 2.40 4.07 19.21
N LEU A 213 1.29 3.69 18.56
CA LEU A 213 -0.06 3.87 19.09
C LEU A 213 -0.27 3.12 20.41
N THR A 214 0.18 1.86 20.51
CA THR A 214 0.07 1.08 21.76
C THR A 214 0.93 1.67 22.87
N LEU A 215 2.15 2.12 22.56
CA LEU A 215 3.03 2.79 23.51
C LEU A 215 2.40 4.07 24.07
N VAL A 216 1.86 4.95 23.21
CA VAL A 216 1.18 6.19 23.63
C VAL A 216 -0.03 5.87 24.50
N LEU A 217 -0.81 4.85 24.13
CA LEU A 217 -1.97 4.42 24.91
C LEU A 217 -1.57 3.95 26.32
N VAL A 218 -0.49 3.17 26.45
CA VAL A 218 0.04 2.74 27.75
C VAL A 218 0.54 3.93 28.57
N LEU A 219 1.34 4.83 27.99
CA LEU A 219 1.83 6.04 28.65
C LEU A 219 0.68 6.93 29.13
N TRP A 220 -0.40 7.01 28.37
CA TRP A 220 -1.61 7.74 28.74
C TRP A 220 -2.35 7.10 29.92
N ILE A 221 -2.55 5.77 29.90
CA ILE A 221 -3.15 5.04 31.03
C ILE A 221 -2.34 5.27 32.31
N CYS A 222 -1.01 5.17 32.23
CA CYS A 222 -0.10 5.43 33.36
C CYS A 222 -0.18 6.87 33.85
N SER A 223 -0.24 7.84 32.92
CA SER A 223 -0.45 9.25 33.24
C SER A 223 -1.76 9.50 33.98
N CYS A 224 -2.85 8.82 33.58
CA CYS A 224 -4.13 8.84 34.29
C CYS A 224 -4.02 8.32 35.74
N VAL A 225 -3.26 7.25 35.97
CA VAL A 225 -3.00 6.70 37.32
C VAL A 225 -2.19 7.70 38.17
N PHE A 226 -1.10 8.25 37.64
CA PHE A 226 -0.24 9.18 38.36
C PHE A 226 -0.89 10.56 38.61
N SER A 227 -1.87 10.95 37.79
CA SER A 227 -2.62 12.21 37.95
C SER A 227 -3.33 12.34 39.31
N ARG A 228 -3.67 11.21 39.96
CA ARG A 228 -4.31 11.19 41.29
C ARG A 228 -3.49 11.93 42.35
N LYS A 229 -2.15 11.93 42.23
CA LYS A 229 -1.21 12.67 43.09
C LYS A 229 -0.35 13.66 42.29
N ALA A 230 -0.97 14.41 41.37
CA ALA A 230 -0.28 15.28 40.40
C ALA A 230 0.75 16.27 40.98
N ARG A 231 0.55 16.84 42.17
CA ARG A 231 1.57 17.74 42.77
C ARG A 231 2.87 17.02 43.12
N ARG A 232 2.78 15.74 43.48
CA ARG A 232 3.92 14.89 43.85
C ARG A 232 4.58 14.28 42.62
N ASN A 233 3.78 13.95 41.60
CA ASN A 233 4.22 13.23 40.40
C ASN A 233 4.37 14.14 39.18
N ARG A 234 4.59 15.45 39.39
CA ARG A 234 4.65 16.45 38.30
C ARG A 234 5.71 16.12 37.24
N TRP A 235 6.85 15.57 37.67
CA TRP A 235 7.95 15.23 36.78
C TRP A 235 7.61 14.06 35.85
N ALA A 236 7.04 12.96 36.38
CA ALA A 236 6.59 11.84 35.57
C ALA A 236 5.54 12.28 34.53
N LEU A 237 4.60 13.15 34.92
CA LEU A 237 3.60 13.67 33.99
C LEU A 237 4.23 14.55 32.87
N ILE A 238 5.28 15.31 33.18
CA ILE A 238 6.01 16.11 32.18
C ILE A 238 6.80 15.19 31.24
N VAL A 239 7.45 14.15 31.78
CA VAL A 239 8.21 13.18 30.98
C VAL A 239 7.28 12.43 30.02
N ASN A 240 6.14 11.92 30.50
CA ASN A 240 5.16 11.25 29.64
C ASN A 240 4.56 12.18 28.58
N LEU A 241 4.35 13.46 28.91
CA LEU A 241 3.91 14.45 27.92
C LEU A 241 4.98 14.69 26.85
N ALA A 242 6.24 14.84 27.25
CA ALA A 242 7.37 15.03 26.33
C ALA A 242 7.57 13.80 25.43
N LEU A 243 7.49 12.58 25.99
CA LEU A 243 7.52 11.33 25.22
C LEU A 243 6.35 11.24 24.24
N GLY A 244 5.13 11.59 24.66
CA GLY A 244 3.98 11.63 23.76
C GLY A 244 4.17 12.59 22.58
N LEU A 245 4.72 13.77 22.83
CA LEU A 245 5.04 14.73 21.75
C LEU A 245 6.18 14.24 20.84
N ALA A 246 7.22 13.62 21.40
CA ALA A 246 8.29 13.01 20.61
C ALA A 246 7.75 11.88 19.71
N LEU A 247 6.88 11.02 20.25
CA LEU A 247 6.21 9.97 19.49
C LEU A 247 5.29 10.53 18.39
N LEU A 248 4.66 11.69 18.61
CA LEU A 248 3.88 12.36 17.58
C LEU A 248 4.76 12.81 16.41
N ILE A 249 5.99 13.25 16.67
CA ILE A 249 6.97 13.61 15.63
C ILE A 249 7.47 12.36 14.89
N CYS A 250 7.53 11.21 15.57
CA CYS A 250 7.87 9.94 14.92
C CYS A 250 6.79 9.46 13.94
N VAL A 251 5.52 9.83 14.12
CA VAL A 251 4.43 9.42 13.22
C VAL A 251 4.69 9.81 11.76
N PRO A 252 4.90 11.09 11.40
CA PRO A 252 5.19 11.47 10.02
C PRO A 252 6.47 10.82 9.49
N LEU A 253 7.51 10.63 10.31
CA LEU A 253 8.74 9.96 9.88
C LEU A 253 8.52 8.50 9.45
N VAL A 254 7.63 7.79 10.15
CA VAL A 254 7.25 6.42 9.75
C VAL A 254 6.31 6.45 8.56
N LEU A 255 5.39 7.42 8.50
CA LEU A 255 4.49 7.59 7.35
C LEU A 255 5.25 7.90 6.05
N ASP A 256 6.31 8.72 6.11
CA ASP A 256 7.15 9.02 4.95
C ASP A 256 7.91 7.80 4.41
N SER A 257 8.03 6.73 5.21
CA SER A 257 8.64 5.46 4.77
C SER A 257 7.64 4.47 4.18
N ILE A 258 6.34 4.79 4.22
CA ILE A 258 5.29 3.95 3.64
C ILE A 258 5.11 4.38 2.18
N ASP A 259 5.47 3.52 1.25
CA ASP A 259 5.20 3.76 -0.18
C ASP A 259 4.40 2.56 -0.68
N LEU A 260 3.09 2.74 -0.85
CA LEU A 260 2.20 1.64 -1.22
C LEU A 260 2.17 1.49 -2.74
N PRO A 261 2.26 0.26 -3.25
CA PRO A 261 2.16 0.03 -4.69
C PRO A 261 0.75 0.40 -5.16
N SER A 262 0.67 1.42 -6.02
CA SER A 262 -0.62 1.99 -6.45
C SER A 262 -1.48 1.00 -7.22
N SER A 263 -0.89 -0.06 -7.79
CA SER A 263 -1.58 -1.15 -8.50
C SER A 263 -2.41 -2.08 -7.62
N LEU A 264 -2.03 -2.23 -6.34
CA LEU A 264 -2.73 -3.08 -5.37
C LEU A 264 -3.73 -2.30 -4.51
N LEU A 265 -3.79 -0.97 -4.70
CA LEU A 265 -4.68 -0.13 -3.93
C LEU A 265 -6.12 -0.17 -4.49
N PRO A 266 -7.13 -0.26 -3.61
CA PRO A 266 -8.52 -0.25 -4.02
C PRO A 266 -8.93 1.09 -4.65
N ARG A 267 -9.96 1.04 -5.49
CA ARG A 267 -10.49 2.20 -6.21
C ARG A 267 -11.02 3.30 -5.27
N GLU A 268 -11.79 2.92 -4.25
CA GLU A 268 -12.53 3.92 -3.45
C GLU A 268 -11.80 4.38 -2.20
N ARG A 269 -11.32 3.43 -1.40
CA ARG A 269 -10.91 3.68 -0.02
C ARG A 269 -9.77 2.77 0.33
N ILE A 270 -8.65 3.35 0.76
CA ILE A 270 -7.50 2.59 1.26
C ILE A 270 -7.85 1.64 2.42
N THR A 271 -8.94 1.91 3.16
CA THR A 271 -9.43 1.07 4.25
C THR A 271 -10.21 -0.14 3.78
N ASP A 272 -10.40 -0.32 2.47
CA ASP A 272 -10.91 -1.56 1.92
C ASP A 272 -9.83 -2.65 1.97
N PHE A 273 -9.55 -3.08 3.19
CA PHE A 273 -8.66 -4.19 3.47
C PHE A 273 -9.17 -5.49 2.84
N GLY A 274 -10.45 -5.57 2.48
CA GLY A 274 -11.03 -6.71 1.78
C GLY A 274 -10.45 -6.85 0.38
N ALA A 275 -10.38 -5.76 -0.38
CA ALA A 275 -9.78 -5.76 -1.72
C ALA A 275 -8.29 -6.13 -1.69
N ILE A 276 -7.53 -5.55 -0.75
CA ILE A 276 -6.09 -5.84 -0.61
C ILE A 276 -5.87 -7.30 -0.17
N ALA A 277 -6.61 -7.77 0.84
CA ALA A 277 -6.53 -9.16 1.28
C ALA A 277 -6.95 -10.14 0.17
N GLY A 278 -7.98 -9.80 -0.60
CA GLY A 278 -8.42 -10.59 -1.75
C GLY A 278 -7.33 -10.69 -2.83
N ALA A 279 -6.67 -9.57 -3.16
CA ALA A 279 -5.55 -9.56 -4.10
C ALA A 279 -4.37 -10.42 -3.59
N MET A 280 -4.02 -10.32 -2.30
CA MET A 280 -3.00 -11.17 -1.69
C MET A 280 -3.42 -12.65 -1.72
N ASP A 281 -4.67 -12.98 -1.38
CA ASP A 281 -5.15 -14.36 -1.38
C ASP A 281 -5.19 -14.96 -2.78
N GLN A 282 -5.57 -14.18 -3.79
CA GLN A 282 -5.52 -14.59 -5.20
C GLN A 282 -4.07 -14.82 -5.65
N PHE A 283 -3.16 -13.89 -5.34
CA PHE A 283 -1.74 -13.99 -5.68
C PHE A 283 -1.08 -15.22 -5.04
N PHE A 284 -1.17 -15.35 -3.70
CA PHE A 284 -0.56 -16.47 -2.98
C PHE A 284 -1.30 -17.79 -3.19
N GLY A 285 -2.61 -17.74 -3.48
CA GLY A 285 -3.40 -18.91 -3.87
C GLY A 285 -2.94 -19.48 -5.20
N ALA A 286 -2.73 -18.62 -6.20
CA ALA A 286 -2.19 -19.00 -7.50
C ALA A 286 -0.77 -19.58 -7.38
N LEU A 287 0.12 -18.96 -6.60
CA LEU A 287 1.46 -19.48 -6.35
C LEU A 287 1.46 -20.85 -5.67
N LYS A 288 0.55 -21.08 -4.72
CA LYS A 288 0.39 -22.41 -4.10
C LYS A 288 -0.11 -23.46 -5.10
N GLY A 289 -0.86 -23.04 -6.12
CA GLY A 289 -1.32 -23.91 -7.20
C GLY A 289 -0.19 -24.46 -8.07
N PHE A 290 1.01 -23.88 -8.00
CA PHE A 290 2.21 -24.41 -8.64
C PHE A 290 2.91 -25.50 -7.81
N ALA A 291 2.66 -25.55 -6.50
CA ALA A 291 3.34 -26.51 -5.64
C ALA A 291 2.83 -27.96 -5.87
N PRO A 292 3.73 -28.97 -5.82
CA PRO A 292 3.33 -30.37 -5.97
C PRO A 292 2.42 -30.82 -4.82
N GLN A 293 1.47 -31.73 -5.11
CA GLN A 293 0.55 -32.26 -4.10
C GLN A 293 1.32 -32.87 -2.92
N ALA A 294 0.87 -32.57 -1.69
CA ALA A 294 1.55 -32.93 -0.44
C ALA A 294 1.85 -34.43 -0.25
N GLU A 295 1.14 -35.32 -0.96
CA GLU A 295 1.42 -36.77 -0.98
C GLU A 295 2.72 -37.12 -1.72
N ALA A 296 3.13 -36.35 -2.74
CA ALA A 296 4.38 -36.54 -3.46
C ALA A 296 5.59 -35.94 -2.71
N ALA A 297 5.36 -34.92 -1.89
CA ALA A 297 6.40 -34.15 -1.20
C ALA A 297 6.84 -34.73 0.16
N GLY A 298 6.30 -35.89 0.55
CA GLY A 298 6.72 -36.60 1.76
C GLY A 298 6.43 -35.81 3.05
N GLY A 299 5.17 -35.48 3.31
CA GLY A 299 4.57 -35.24 4.64
C GLY A 299 5.10 -34.10 5.54
N LEU A 300 6.27 -33.53 5.28
CA LEU A 300 6.92 -32.52 6.13
C LEU A 300 7.68 -31.45 5.33
N SER A 301 7.83 -31.59 4.01
CA SER A 301 8.35 -30.49 3.18
C SER A 301 7.22 -29.51 2.87
N ALA A 302 7.50 -28.21 3.00
CA ALA A 302 6.54 -27.19 2.58
C ALA A 302 6.33 -27.34 1.08
N ALA A 303 5.09 -27.61 0.65
CA ALA A 303 4.72 -27.60 -0.75
C ALA A 303 4.97 -26.17 -1.27
N LEU A 304 6.09 -25.99 -1.97
CA LEU A 304 6.57 -24.73 -2.49
C LEU A 304 6.59 -24.81 -4.03
N PRO A 305 6.39 -23.67 -4.72
CA PRO A 305 6.53 -23.60 -6.18
C PRO A 305 7.96 -23.94 -6.61
N GLU A 306 8.15 -24.38 -7.85
CA GLU A 306 9.50 -24.68 -8.36
C GLU A 306 10.31 -23.41 -8.63
N SER A 307 9.66 -22.29 -8.97
CA SER A 307 10.35 -21.01 -9.17
C SER A 307 10.98 -20.48 -7.87
N GLU A 308 12.27 -20.13 -7.93
CA GLU A 308 13.03 -19.51 -6.83
C GLU A 308 12.35 -18.23 -6.32
N ALA A 309 11.81 -17.41 -7.24
CA ALA A 309 11.11 -16.18 -6.87
C ALA A 309 9.78 -16.45 -6.15
N GLY A 310 9.06 -17.50 -6.58
CA GLY A 310 7.84 -17.96 -5.91
C GLY A 310 8.13 -18.43 -4.48
N GLN A 311 9.23 -19.14 -4.27
CA GLN A 311 9.66 -19.57 -2.93
C GLN A 311 10.03 -18.38 -2.05
N ALA A 312 10.83 -17.45 -2.59
CA ALA A 312 11.30 -16.28 -1.87
C ALA A 312 10.14 -15.42 -1.36
N ILE A 313 9.11 -15.16 -2.19
CA ILE A 313 8.00 -14.29 -1.79
C ILE A 313 7.07 -14.95 -0.77
N ILE A 314 6.91 -16.28 -0.83
CA ILE A 314 6.16 -17.04 0.18
C ILE A 314 6.89 -17.00 1.53
N MET A 315 8.22 -17.14 1.53
CA MET A 315 9.03 -17.02 2.75
C MET A 315 8.95 -15.59 3.32
N ALA A 316 9.07 -14.57 2.47
CA ALA A 316 8.93 -13.17 2.86
C ALA A 316 7.57 -12.89 3.51
N LYS A 317 6.47 -13.37 2.91
CA LYS A 317 5.13 -13.28 3.50
C LYS A 317 5.10 -13.85 4.92
N ASN A 318 5.60 -15.07 5.11
CA ASN A 318 5.52 -15.75 6.40
C ASN A 318 6.31 -15.03 7.50
N ASP A 319 7.46 -14.43 7.17
CA ASP A 319 8.25 -13.65 8.13
C ASP A 319 7.59 -12.31 8.48
N VAL A 320 6.99 -11.66 7.50
CA VAL A 320 6.52 -10.29 7.63
C VAL A 320 5.13 -10.18 8.27
N LEU A 321 4.25 -11.18 8.08
CA LEU A 321 2.86 -11.14 8.55
C LEU A 321 2.72 -11.05 10.08
N VAL A 322 3.73 -11.53 10.82
CA VAL A 322 3.75 -11.50 12.29
C VAL A 322 4.31 -10.18 12.84
N ARG A 323 5.07 -9.42 12.04
CA ARG A 323 5.76 -8.20 12.46
C ARG A 323 4.81 -7.14 13.06
N PRO A 324 3.62 -6.85 12.50
CA PRO A 324 2.73 -5.84 13.09
C PRO A 324 2.32 -6.16 14.52
N VAL A 325 2.01 -7.42 14.79
CA VAL A 325 1.61 -7.89 16.12
C VAL A 325 2.79 -7.81 17.08
N LEU A 326 3.99 -8.21 16.64
CA LEU A 326 5.20 -8.11 17.45
C LEU A 326 5.52 -6.68 17.84
N TYR A 327 5.47 -5.73 16.90
CA TYR A 327 5.71 -4.32 17.20
C TYR A 327 4.64 -3.73 18.13
N ALA A 328 3.38 -4.14 17.98
CA ALA A 328 2.31 -3.74 18.91
C ALA A 328 2.59 -4.20 20.35
N VAL A 329 3.01 -5.46 20.51
CA VAL A 329 3.38 -6.06 21.80
C VAL A 329 4.63 -5.38 22.37
N LEU A 330 5.66 -5.15 21.56
CA LEU A 330 6.87 -4.44 21.96
C LEU A 330 6.57 -3.01 22.43
N GLY A 331 5.69 -2.29 21.72
CA GLY A 331 5.22 -0.96 22.12
C GLY A 331 4.54 -0.97 23.49
N ALA A 332 3.67 -1.97 23.73
CA ALA A 332 3.01 -2.14 25.02
C ALA A 332 4.00 -2.49 26.16
N LEU A 333 4.95 -3.40 25.90
CA LEU A 333 5.99 -3.78 26.85
C LEU A 333 6.91 -2.60 27.20
N LEU A 334 7.36 -1.85 26.20
CA LEU A 334 8.19 -0.65 26.41
C LEU A 334 7.45 0.37 27.28
N GLY A 335 6.17 0.62 26.99
CA GLY A 335 5.33 1.50 27.80
C GLY A 335 5.21 1.02 29.24
N GLY A 336 5.06 -0.29 29.45
CA GLY A 336 5.04 -0.91 30.77
C GLY A 336 6.36 -0.76 31.54
N VAL A 337 7.50 -0.93 30.86
CA VAL A 337 8.84 -0.75 31.45
C VAL A 337 9.06 0.70 31.87
N ILE A 338 8.68 1.67 31.01
CA ILE A 338 8.74 3.10 31.34
C ILE A 338 7.90 3.38 32.59
N ALA A 339 6.65 2.88 32.62
CA ALA A 339 5.77 3.07 33.76
C ALA A 339 6.31 2.47 35.07
N LEU A 340 6.94 1.29 35.00
CA LEU A 340 7.59 0.65 36.14
C LEU A 340 8.78 1.49 36.63
N ALA A 341 9.62 1.99 35.72
CA ALA A 341 10.76 2.84 36.04
C ALA A 341 10.30 4.15 36.72
N GLU A 342 9.25 4.79 36.21
CA GLU A 342 8.63 5.95 36.84
C GLU A 342 8.11 5.64 38.24
N TYR A 343 7.46 4.49 38.42
CA TYR A 343 6.96 4.06 39.72
C TYR A 343 8.10 3.83 40.73
N VAL A 344 9.18 3.16 40.33
CA VAL A 344 10.37 2.92 41.17
C VAL A 344 11.08 4.23 41.52
N ALA A 345 11.22 5.14 40.56
CA ALA A 345 11.82 6.46 40.79
C ALA A 345 11.01 7.26 41.81
N LEU A 346 9.68 7.25 41.68
CA LEU A 346 8.78 7.86 42.66
C LEU A 346 8.85 7.18 44.02
N TRP A 347 8.96 5.86 44.09
CA TRP A 347 9.14 5.13 45.34
C TRP A 347 10.44 5.54 46.05
N ASN A 348 11.55 5.57 45.34
CA ASN A 348 12.86 5.95 45.88
C ASN A 348 12.91 7.42 46.33
N ALA A 349 12.33 8.35 45.55
CA ALA A 349 12.22 9.75 45.95
C ALA A 349 11.35 9.96 47.21
N ASN A 350 10.47 9.00 47.50
CA ASN A 350 9.54 9.02 48.63
C ASN A 350 9.99 8.18 49.82
N ARG A 351 11.17 7.54 49.77
CA ARG A 351 11.72 6.85 50.94
C ARG A 351 11.87 7.88 52.08
N PRO A 352 11.37 7.58 53.29
CA PRO A 352 11.62 8.44 54.43
C PRO A 352 13.13 8.54 54.60
N ARG A 353 13.67 9.77 54.45
CA ARG A 353 15.06 10.03 54.81
C ARG A 353 15.15 9.75 56.31
N LEU A 354 15.82 8.68 56.70
CA LEU A 354 16.19 8.43 58.08
C LEU A 354 17.00 9.65 58.54
N THR A 355 16.34 10.56 59.25
CA THR A 355 17.00 11.65 59.95
C THR A 355 17.97 11.00 60.92
N LYS A 356 19.28 11.06 60.61
CA LYS A 356 20.30 10.83 61.63
C LYS A 356 20.00 11.82 62.75
N GLY A 357 19.48 11.30 63.86
CA GLY A 357 19.22 12.06 65.07
C GLY A 357 20.49 12.79 65.47
N ARG A 358 20.49 14.12 65.35
CA ARG A 358 21.49 14.96 65.99
C ARG A 358 21.10 14.95 67.47
N ARG A 359 21.89 14.19 68.24
CA ARG A 359 21.84 14.11 69.69
C ARG A 359 21.82 15.53 70.27
N TYR A 360 20.90 15.78 71.18
CA TYR A 360 21.12 16.75 72.24
C TYR A 360 22.34 16.29 73.03
N ASN A 361 23.34 17.16 73.13
CA ASN A 361 24.22 17.31 74.29
C ASN A 361 24.78 18.73 74.23
#